data_AF-A0A1M2W639-F1
#
_entry.id   AF-A0A1M2W639-F1
#
_cell.length_a   1.000
_cell.length_b   1.000
_cell.length_c   1.000
_cell.angle_alpha   90.00
_cell.angle_beta   90.00
_cell.angle_gamma   90.00
#
_symmetry.space_group_name_H-M   'P 1'
#
loop_
_entity.id
_entity.type
_entity.pdbx_description
1 polymer ?
#
loop_
_entity_poly.entity_id
_entity_poly.type
_entity_poly.pdbx_seq_one_letter_code
_entity_poly.pdbx_strand_id
1 'polypeptide(L)'
;MAAAAAPYALTPWEVSFLDPLREHRNALIILNQPFSFPLLDRVWHASRWHACADGGANRLHDLLISQDGKDKRHLYTPDLIKGDLDSIRDDVRAYYASQGVRIVRDEDQDSTDLMKCIGALVEDEKTERHVEVPKCQYHRSHSTAHATQQNTIVLLGGLSGRLDQTVHTLSLVHKLRKSRRRTFVITDDNVAWLLDTGEHRIHVDHELFGPTCGLLPVGIDSTILTTTGLRWNLRPAASLEGLPLSALADVLAARHPGTRLGEVLAQSQWAVDEEMVEDPARVVLKGGEEVAVICPVSGG
;
A
#
# COMPACT_ATOMS: atom_id res chain seq x y z
N MET A 1 7.50 -34.79 18.94
CA MET A 1 6.53 -34.54 17.86
C MET A 1 6.01 -33.12 18.02
N ALA A 2 6.41 -32.20 17.14
CA ALA A 2 5.88 -30.84 17.15
C ALA A 2 4.39 -30.88 16.79
N ALA A 3 3.56 -30.24 17.61
CA ALA A 3 2.14 -30.11 17.35
C ALA A 3 1.94 -29.41 15.99
N ALA A 4 1.17 -30.03 15.10
CA ALA A 4 0.77 -29.41 13.85
C ALA A 4 -0.03 -28.14 14.18
N ALA A 5 0.53 -26.97 13.86
CA ALA A 5 -0.17 -25.71 13.95
C ALA A 5 -1.49 -25.81 13.16
N ALA A 6 -2.59 -25.35 13.74
CA ALA A 6 -3.87 -25.28 13.05
C ALA A 6 -3.68 -24.55 11.70
N PRO A 7 -4.21 -25.05 10.58
CA PRO A 7 -4.01 -24.43 9.28
C PRO A 7 -4.56 -23.01 9.32
N TYR A 8 -3.70 -22.02 9.10
CA TYR A 8 -4.13 -20.64 8.94
C TYR A 8 -5.13 -20.55 7.79
N ALA A 9 -6.13 -19.67 7.91
CA ALA A 9 -7.07 -19.43 6.82
C ALA A 9 -6.32 -18.85 5.61
N LEU A 10 -6.38 -19.54 4.47
CA LEU A 10 -5.79 -19.08 3.20
C LEU A 10 -6.53 -17.83 2.71
N THR A 11 -5.80 -16.74 2.53
CA THR A 11 -6.33 -15.48 1.99
C THR A 11 -5.84 -15.28 0.54
N PRO A 12 -6.71 -15.42 -0.46
CA PRO A 12 -6.35 -15.14 -1.85
C PRO A 12 -6.29 -13.63 -2.10
N TRP A 13 -5.30 -13.20 -2.86
CA TRP A 13 -5.13 -11.84 -3.37
C TRP A 13 -5.13 -11.87 -4.89
N GLU A 14 -6.01 -11.08 -5.45
CA GLU A 14 -6.07 -10.77 -6.86
C GLU A 14 -6.05 -9.26 -7.02
N VAL A 15 -5.45 -8.80 -8.12
CA VAL A 15 -5.36 -7.39 -8.52
C VAL A 15 -6.57 -6.97 -9.36
N SER A 16 -7.69 -7.68 -9.21
CA SER A 16 -8.90 -7.49 -10.01
C SER A 16 -9.58 -6.14 -9.77
N PHE A 17 -9.17 -5.40 -8.72
CA PHE A 17 -9.57 -4.01 -8.52
C PHE A 17 -9.05 -3.06 -9.61
N LEU A 18 -8.18 -3.54 -10.50
CA LEU A 18 -7.73 -2.84 -11.71
C LEU A 18 -8.45 -3.27 -12.98
N ASP A 19 -9.32 -4.28 -12.91
CA ASP A 19 -10.06 -4.80 -14.05
C ASP A 19 -11.43 -4.11 -14.15
N PRO A 20 -11.63 -3.21 -15.14
CA PRO A 20 -12.91 -2.49 -15.29
C PRO A 20 -14.06 -3.40 -15.75
N LEU A 21 -13.76 -4.61 -16.24
CA LEU A 21 -14.78 -5.57 -16.67
C LEU A 21 -15.36 -6.37 -15.51
N ARG A 22 -14.71 -6.35 -14.33
CA ARG A 22 -15.20 -7.03 -13.14
C ARG A 22 -16.02 -6.08 -12.29
N GLU A 23 -17.24 -6.48 -11.96
CA GLU A 23 -18.07 -5.75 -11.01
C GLU A 23 -17.54 -5.89 -9.59
N HIS A 24 -16.68 -4.96 -9.19
CA HIS A 24 -16.20 -4.83 -7.83
C HIS A 24 -16.79 -3.59 -7.15
N ARG A 25 -17.04 -3.71 -5.85
CA ARG A 25 -17.36 -2.59 -4.96
C ARG A 25 -16.07 -1.85 -4.60
N ASN A 26 -15.48 -1.13 -5.54
CA ASN A 26 -14.25 -0.37 -5.30
C ASN A 26 -14.58 1.11 -5.03
N ALA A 27 -13.91 1.68 -4.04
CA ALA A 27 -13.95 3.09 -3.70
C ALA A 27 -12.55 3.70 -3.92
N LEU A 28 -12.47 4.66 -4.84
CA LEU A 28 -11.25 5.39 -5.18
C LEU A 28 -11.13 6.64 -4.30
N ILE A 29 -10.00 6.79 -3.61
CA ILE A 29 -9.65 8.02 -2.88
C ILE A 29 -8.39 8.60 -3.51
N ILE A 30 -8.50 9.81 -4.06
CA ILE A 30 -7.44 10.51 -4.76
C ILE A 30 -6.74 11.45 -3.78
N LEU A 31 -5.43 11.23 -3.59
CA LEU A 31 -4.58 12.04 -2.71
C LEU A 31 -3.89 13.17 -3.47
N ASN A 32 -3.34 14.14 -2.74
CA ASN A 32 -2.62 15.28 -3.32
C ASN A 32 -1.20 14.91 -3.81
N GLN A 33 -1.11 13.96 -4.74
CA GLN A 33 0.13 13.55 -5.40
C GLN A 33 -0.06 13.43 -6.91
N PRO A 34 0.99 13.63 -7.72
CA PRO A 34 0.92 13.38 -9.17
C PRO A 34 0.60 11.92 -9.47
N PHE A 35 -0.15 11.70 -10.56
CA PHE A 35 -0.40 10.38 -11.15
C PHE A 35 -0.65 10.55 -12.66
N SER A 36 -0.43 9.50 -13.44
CA SER A 36 -0.69 9.53 -14.89
C SER A 36 -2.17 9.36 -15.26
N PHE A 37 -2.54 9.83 -16.44
CA PHE A 37 -3.89 9.64 -16.99
C PHE A 37 -4.23 8.16 -17.24
N PRO A 38 -3.35 7.31 -17.83
CA PRO A 38 -3.64 5.89 -17.99
C PRO A 38 -3.96 5.18 -16.67
N LEU A 39 -3.25 5.53 -15.60
CA LEU A 39 -3.54 4.98 -14.28
C LEU A 39 -4.90 5.46 -13.76
N LEU A 40 -5.14 6.78 -13.79
CA LEU A 40 -6.43 7.36 -13.39
C LEU A 40 -7.59 6.70 -14.15
N ASP A 41 -7.49 6.63 -15.47
CA ASP A 41 -8.55 6.11 -16.34
C ASP A 41 -8.90 4.66 -15.99
N ARG A 42 -7.89 3.82 -15.76
CA ARG A 42 -8.08 2.42 -15.35
C ARG A 42 -8.75 2.32 -13.99
N VAL A 43 -8.21 2.97 -12.96
CA VAL A 43 -8.75 2.82 -11.59
C VAL A 43 -10.11 3.48 -11.43
N TRP A 44 -10.36 4.57 -12.16
CA TRP A 44 -11.64 5.27 -12.15
C TRP A 44 -12.78 4.39 -12.67
N HIS A 45 -12.58 3.74 -13.82
CA HIS A 45 -13.59 2.84 -14.41
C HIS A 45 -13.72 1.52 -13.66
N ALA A 46 -12.70 1.12 -12.90
CA ALA A 46 -12.77 -0.01 -11.99
C ALA A 46 -13.41 0.32 -10.64
N SER A 47 -13.83 1.58 -10.38
CA SER A 47 -14.45 2.01 -9.11
C SER A 47 -15.81 2.67 -9.28
N ARG A 48 -16.65 2.58 -8.24
CA ARG A 48 -18.03 3.10 -8.24
C ARG A 48 -18.23 4.33 -7.36
N TRP A 49 -17.29 4.60 -6.46
CA TRP A 49 -17.32 5.74 -5.56
C TRP A 49 -15.96 6.42 -5.63
N HIS A 50 -15.94 7.74 -5.80
CA HIS A 50 -14.73 8.51 -6.02
C HIS A 50 -14.70 9.71 -5.09
N ALA A 51 -13.66 9.82 -4.27
CA ALA A 51 -13.41 10.99 -3.43
C ALA A 51 -12.04 11.60 -3.68
N CYS A 52 -11.95 12.91 -3.55
CA CYS A 52 -10.69 13.63 -3.48
C CYS A 52 -10.42 14.08 -2.04
N ALA A 53 -9.25 13.73 -1.52
CA ALA A 53 -8.74 14.24 -0.25
C ALA A 53 -8.14 15.62 -0.49
N ASP A 54 -8.92 16.65 -0.17
CA ASP A 54 -8.59 18.06 -0.36
C ASP A 54 -7.86 18.37 -1.68
N GLY A 55 -6.55 18.64 -1.63
CA GLY A 55 -5.70 18.97 -2.78
C GLY A 55 -5.61 17.86 -3.84
N GLY A 56 -6.07 16.63 -3.56
CA GLY A 56 -6.28 15.60 -4.58
C GLY A 56 -7.21 16.06 -5.71
N ALA A 57 -8.14 16.97 -5.41
CA ALA A 57 -9.03 17.56 -6.42
C ALA A 57 -8.25 18.40 -7.44
N ASN A 58 -7.20 19.09 -7.03
CA ASN A 58 -6.32 19.84 -7.92
C ASN A 58 -5.62 18.90 -8.90
N ARG A 59 -5.11 17.76 -8.40
CA ARG A 59 -4.42 16.75 -9.21
C ARG A 59 -5.31 16.16 -10.28
N LEU A 60 -6.54 15.79 -9.89
CA LEU A 60 -7.56 15.32 -10.83
C LEU A 60 -7.87 16.39 -11.88
N HIS A 61 -8.12 17.63 -11.43
CA HIS A 61 -8.50 18.73 -12.31
C HIS A 61 -7.42 19.07 -13.35
N ASP A 62 -6.17 19.23 -12.91
CA ASP A 62 -5.07 19.68 -13.76
C ASP A 62 -4.66 18.61 -14.77
N LEU A 63 -4.71 17.34 -14.36
CA LEU A 63 -4.46 16.22 -15.25
C LEU A 63 -5.47 16.19 -16.40
N LEU A 64 -6.76 16.47 -16.14
CA LEU A 64 -7.82 16.36 -17.14
C LEU A 64 -7.92 17.54 -18.12
N ILE A 65 -7.24 18.65 -17.84
CA ILE A 65 -7.08 19.79 -18.75
C ILE A 65 -5.88 19.55 -19.69
N SER A 66 -4.81 18.98 -19.15
CA SER A 66 -3.52 18.86 -19.85
C SER A 66 -3.43 17.71 -20.86
N GLN A 67 -4.43 16.82 -20.90
CA GLN A 67 -4.42 15.64 -21.77
C GLN A 67 -4.92 15.95 -23.19
N ASP A 68 -4.08 15.71 -24.19
CA ASP A 68 -4.40 15.77 -25.63
C ASP A 68 -5.08 17.06 -26.12
N GLY A 69 -5.00 18.16 -25.35
CA GLY A 69 -5.70 19.41 -25.64
C GLY A 69 -7.24 19.33 -25.53
N LYS A 70 -7.78 18.27 -24.93
CA LYS A 70 -9.21 18.07 -24.72
C LYS A 70 -9.54 18.12 -23.24
N ASP A 71 -10.50 18.96 -22.88
CA ASP A 71 -11.02 19.00 -21.51
C ASP A 71 -11.87 17.76 -21.22
N LYS A 72 -11.33 16.86 -20.38
CA LYS A 72 -12.00 15.62 -19.95
C LYS A 72 -12.65 15.73 -18.57
N ARG A 73 -12.63 16.90 -17.91
CA ARG A 73 -13.07 17.04 -16.50
C ARG A 73 -14.52 16.60 -16.25
N HIS A 74 -15.40 16.78 -17.22
CA HIS A 74 -16.81 16.37 -17.15
C HIS A 74 -17.01 14.83 -17.13
N LEU A 75 -16.01 14.05 -17.56
CA LEU A 75 -16.05 12.58 -17.57
C LEU A 75 -15.60 11.97 -16.24
N TYR A 76 -14.85 12.72 -15.42
CA TYR A 76 -14.26 12.25 -14.17
C TYR A 76 -14.63 13.19 -13.03
N THR A 77 -15.94 13.32 -12.78
CA THR A 77 -16.46 14.14 -11.68
C THR A 77 -16.58 13.28 -10.42
N PRO A 78 -15.87 13.61 -9.32
CA PRO A 78 -15.90 12.81 -8.10
C PRO A 78 -17.22 12.99 -7.35
N ASP A 79 -17.60 12.00 -6.54
CA ASP A 79 -18.78 12.08 -5.67
C ASP A 79 -18.55 13.04 -4.50
N LEU A 80 -17.31 13.10 -3.99
CA LEU A 80 -16.94 13.83 -2.79
C LEU A 80 -15.59 14.53 -2.92
N ILE A 81 -15.52 15.75 -2.40
CA ILE A 81 -14.25 16.40 -2.04
C ILE A 81 -14.31 16.70 -0.55
N LYS A 82 -13.38 16.16 0.24
CA LYS A 82 -13.39 16.32 1.70
C LYS A 82 -11.98 16.54 2.25
N GLY A 83 -11.89 17.43 3.23
CA GLY A 83 -10.68 17.78 3.96
C GLY A 83 -10.87 19.09 4.70
N ASP A 84 -9.82 19.66 5.26
CA ASP A 84 -9.87 21.02 5.83
C ASP A 84 -10.00 22.14 4.76
N LEU A 85 -9.75 21.77 3.50
CA LEU A 85 -9.84 22.60 2.29
C LEU A 85 -8.77 23.69 2.25
N ASP A 86 -7.59 23.43 2.82
CA ASP A 86 -6.45 24.34 2.82
C ASP A 86 -5.57 24.21 1.57
N SER A 87 -5.68 23.07 0.88
CA SER A 87 -4.84 22.71 -0.27
C SER A 87 -5.58 22.83 -1.60
N ILE A 88 -6.90 22.62 -1.64
CA ILE A 88 -7.70 22.83 -2.85
C ILE A 88 -7.67 24.31 -3.27
N ARG A 89 -7.46 24.57 -4.56
CA ARG A 89 -7.48 25.95 -5.09
C ARG A 89 -8.91 26.43 -5.30
N ASP A 90 -9.13 27.74 -5.20
CA ASP A 90 -10.44 28.35 -5.36
C ASP A 90 -11.07 28.10 -6.74
N ASP A 91 -10.28 28.11 -7.81
CA ASP A 91 -10.73 27.84 -9.19
C ASP A 91 -11.24 26.39 -9.33
N VAL A 92 -10.50 25.45 -8.74
CA VAL A 92 -10.83 24.02 -8.75
C VAL A 92 -12.07 23.74 -7.91
N ARG A 93 -12.14 24.34 -6.71
CA ARG A 93 -13.29 24.24 -5.82
C ARG A 93 -14.54 24.81 -6.48
N ALA A 94 -14.45 25.97 -7.12
CA ALA A 94 -15.56 26.59 -7.84
C ALA A 94 -16.01 25.74 -9.02
N TYR A 95 -15.08 25.15 -9.78
CA TYR A 95 -15.38 24.24 -10.87
C TYR A 95 -16.20 23.04 -10.38
N TYR A 96 -15.70 22.27 -9.41
CA TYR A 96 -16.43 21.08 -8.94
C TYR A 96 -17.74 21.41 -8.22
N ALA A 97 -17.81 22.54 -7.51
CA ALA A 97 -19.07 23.04 -6.96
C ALA A 97 -20.11 23.30 -8.06
N SER A 98 -19.69 23.88 -9.20
CA SER A 98 -20.58 24.11 -10.35
C SER A 98 -21.07 22.82 -11.02
N GLN A 99 -20.32 21.71 -10.87
CA GLN A 99 -20.70 20.39 -11.35
C GLN A 99 -21.59 19.63 -10.35
N GLY A 100 -21.92 20.22 -9.20
CA GLY A 100 -22.76 19.60 -8.18
C GLY A 100 -22.03 18.61 -7.26
N VAL A 101 -20.69 18.61 -7.25
CA VAL A 101 -19.91 17.75 -6.35
C VAL A 101 -20.16 18.14 -4.90
N ARG A 102 -20.31 17.13 -4.02
CA ARG A 102 -20.41 17.35 -2.58
C ARG A 102 -19.03 17.77 -2.05
N ILE A 103 -18.89 19.03 -1.64
CA ILE A 103 -17.65 19.55 -1.03
C ILE A 103 -17.87 19.76 0.46
N VAL A 104 -17.13 19.02 1.29
CA VAL A 104 -17.28 19.01 2.76
C VAL A 104 -16.00 19.51 3.41
N ARG A 105 -16.08 20.66 4.08
CA ARG A 105 -15.02 21.14 4.97
C ARG A 105 -15.09 20.39 6.29
N ASP A 106 -13.94 19.93 6.76
CA ASP A 106 -13.78 19.21 8.02
C ASP A 106 -12.59 19.80 8.78
N GLU A 107 -12.90 20.54 9.86
CA GLU A 107 -11.93 21.35 10.61
C GLU A 107 -11.12 20.51 11.62
N ASP A 108 -11.40 19.22 11.77
CA ASP A 108 -10.63 18.32 12.64
C ASP A 108 -9.14 18.32 12.27
N GLN A 109 -8.30 18.69 13.23
CA GLN A 109 -6.85 18.77 13.06
C GLN A 109 -6.14 17.48 13.53
N ASP A 110 -6.85 16.58 14.20
CA ASP A 110 -6.29 15.31 14.69
C ASP A 110 -6.37 14.19 13.64
N SER A 111 -7.06 14.43 12.52
CA SER A 111 -7.18 13.49 11.41
C SER A 111 -6.76 14.10 10.06
N THR A 112 -6.04 13.30 9.27
CA THR A 112 -5.65 13.68 7.90
C THR A 112 -6.83 13.61 6.93
N ASP A 113 -6.74 14.30 5.78
CA ASP A 113 -7.79 14.26 4.74
C ASP A 113 -8.08 12.87 4.20
N LEU A 114 -7.07 11.99 4.15
CA LEU A 114 -7.25 10.58 3.84
C LEU A 114 -8.17 9.89 4.87
N MET A 115 -7.94 10.10 6.16
CA MET A 115 -8.79 9.54 7.22
C MET A 115 -10.23 10.08 7.14
N LYS A 116 -10.36 11.38 6.89
CA LYS A 116 -11.65 12.06 6.69
C LYS A 116 -12.44 11.46 5.52
N CYS A 117 -11.78 11.18 4.39
CA CYS A 117 -12.42 10.52 3.23
C CYS A 117 -12.82 9.07 3.53
N ILE A 118 -11.97 8.30 4.22
CA ILE A 118 -12.33 6.94 4.64
C ILE A 118 -13.52 6.95 5.60
N GLY A 119 -13.59 7.93 6.52
CA GLY A 119 -14.74 8.14 7.40
C GLY A 119 -16.03 8.36 6.61
N ALA A 120 -16.01 9.25 5.61
CA ALA A 120 -17.16 9.49 4.74
C ALA A 120 -17.60 8.23 3.98
N LEU A 121 -16.65 7.44 3.45
CA LEU A 121 -16.96 6.15 2.82
C LEU A 121 -17.65 5.18 3.80
N VAL A 122 -17.19 5.10 5.05
CA VAL A 122 -17.83 4.27 6.09
C VAL A 122 -19.27 4.72 6.36
N GLU A 123 -19.54 6.03 6.34
CA GLU A 123 -20.88 6.60 6.54
C GLU A 123 -21.81 6.32 5.36
N ASP A 124 -21.33 6.48 4.13
CA ASP A 124 -22.08 6.16 2.91
C ASP A 124 -22.46 4.66 2.89
N GLU A 125 -21.49 3.77 3.19
CA GLU A 125 -21.75 2.32 3.33
C GLU A 125 -22.76 1.97 4.43
N LYS A 126 -22.85 2.76 5.51
CA LYS A 126 -23.88 2.58 6.55
C LYS A 126 -25.25 3.04 6.05
N THR A 127 -25.29 4.14 5.32
CA THR A 127 -26.53 4.73 4.80
C THR A 127 -27.16 3.81 3.76
N GLU A 128 -26.38 3.29 2.81
CA GLU A 128 -26.85 2.30 1.83
C GLU A 128 -27.47 1.06 2.48
N ARG A 129 -26.90 0.59 3.60
CA ARG A 129 -27.44 -0.56 4.36
C ARG A 129 -28.81 -0.31 4.96
N HIS A 130 -29.16 0.94 5.26
CA HIS A 130 -30.46 1.28 5.83
C HIS A 130 -31.54 1.51 4.74
N VAL A 131 -31.17 1.56 3.46
CA VAL A 131 -32.08 1.81 2.33
C VAL A 131 -32.57 0.51 1.66
N GLU A 132 -32.09 -0.68 2.06
CA GLU A 132 -32.59 -1.96 1.54
C GLU A 132 -34.12 -2.12 1.74
N VAL A 133 -34.85 -2.06 0.62
CA VAL A 133 -36.31 -2.18 0.44
C VAL A 133 -36.83 -3.53 0.99
N PRO A 134 -38.05 -3.59 1.59
CA PRO A 134 -38.64 -4.84 2.08
C PRO A 134 -38.67 -5.93 0.99
N LYS A 135 -38.03 -7.06 1.29
CA LYS A 135 -37.88 -8.24 0.44
C LYS A 135 -39.21 -8.68 -0.18
N CYS A 136 -39.35 -8.55 -1.50
CA CYS A 136 -40.34 -9.30 -2.26
C CYS A 136 -39.91 -10.77 -2.26
N GLN A 137 -40.60 -11.60 -1.47
CA GLN A 137 -40.37 -13.04 -1.40
C GLN A 137 -40.79 -13.72 -2.70
N TYR A 138 -39.85 -13.97 -3.62
CA TYR A 138 -39.96 -15.12 -4.52
C TYR A 138 -38.60 -15.39 -5.17
N HIS A 139 -37.93 -16.44 -4.68
CA HIS A 139 -36.87 -17.27 -5.26
C HIS A 139 -35.85 -17.63 -4.17
N ARG A 140 -36.08 -18.81 -3.60
CA ARG A 140 -35.28 -19.43 -2.56
C ARG A 140 -34.14 -20.22 -3.22
N SER A 141 -32.99 -19.59 -3.44
CA SER A 141 -31.71 -20.30 -3.58
C SER A 141 -30.85 -20.03 -2.36
N HIS A 142 -30.27 -21.10 -1.82
CA HIS A 142 -29.44 -21.12 -0.62
C HIS A 142 -28.27 -20.13 -0.73
N SER A 143 -28.42 -18.95 -0.12
CA SER A 143 -27.36 -17.98 0.09
C SER A 143 -27.10 -17.89 1.59
N THR A 144 -25.97 -18.46 2.00
CA THR A 144 -25.35 -18.27 3.33
C THR A 144 -25.26 -16.79 3.66
N ALA A 145 -25.73 -16.41 4.86
CA ALA A 145 -25.57 -15.12 5.55
C ALA A 145 -25.09 -13.93 4.69
N HIS A 146 -26.00 -12.99 4.38
CA HIS A 146 -25.66 -11.69 3.81
C HIS A 146 -24.77 -10.89 4.78
N ALA A 147 -23.46 -11.14 4.74
CA ALA A 147 -22.47 -10.18 5.18
C ALA A 147 -22.49 -9.05 4.16
N THR A 148 -22.99 -7.88 4.57
CA THR A 148 -23.00 -6.67 3.75
C THR A 148 -21.55 -6.35 3.32
N GLN A 149 -21.25 -6.48 2.02
CA GLN A 149 -19.89 -6.38 1.50
C GLN A 149 -19.40 -4.92 1.59
N GLN A 150 -18.35 -4.70 2.38
CA GLN A 150 -17.61 -3.43 2.43
C GLN A 150 -16.94 -3.15 1.08
N ASN A 151 -16.77 -1.88 0.73
CA ASN A 151 -15.99 -1.52 -0.45
C ASN A 151 -14.51 -1.84 -0.23
N THR A 152 -13.86 -2.33 -1.30
CA THR A 152 -12.40 -2.33 -1.45
C THR A 152 -11.95 -0.88 -1.60
N ILE A 153 -10.98 -0.46 -0.79
CA ILE A 153 -10.44 0.91 -0.84
C ILE A 153 -9.23 0.90 -1.79
N VAL A 154 -9.22 1.81 -2.76
CA VAL A 154 -8.10 2.07 -3.65
C VAL A 154 -7.63 3.50 -3.41
N LEU A 155 -6.45 3.67 -2.84
CA LEU A 155 -5.82 4.96 -2.59
C LEU A 155 -4.92 5.30 -3.78
N LEU A 156 -5.22 6.37 -4.51
CA LEU A 156 -4.41 6.85 -5.62
C LEU A 156 -3.44 7.92 -5.12
N GLY A 157 -2.14 7.59 -5.11
CA GLY A 157 -1.09 8.34 -4.45
C GLY A 157 -0.76 7.78 -3.06
N GLY A 158 0.05 8.51 -2.29
CA GLY A 158 0.37 8.20 -0.89
C GLY A 158 1.66 7.39 -0.67
N LEU A 159 2.38 7.01 -1.73
CA LEU A 159 3.67 6.32 -1.66
C LEU A 159 4.87 7.17 -2.12
N SER A 160 4.66 8.46 -2.38
CA SER A 160 5.69 9.37 -2.88
C SER A 160 5.63 10.75 -2.19
N GLY A 161 6.41 11.72 -2.66
CA GLY A 161 6.34 13.10 -2.17
C GLY A 161 6.84 13.25 -0.73
N ARG A 162 6.05 13.91 0.13
CA ARG A 162 6.39 14.12 1.54
C ARG A 162 6.53 12.78 2.27
N LEU A 163 7.69 12.56 2.89
CA LEU A 163 8.01 11.32 3.59
C LEU A 163 7.05 11.06 4.76
N ASP A 164 6.72 12.09 5.54
CA ASP A 164 5.79 11.97 6.67
C ASP A 164 4.40 11.48 6.24
N GLN A 165 3.90 11.97 5.10
CA GLN A 165 2.62 11.53 4.51
C GLN A 165 2.68 10.10 3.97
N THR A 166 3.83 9.71 3.41
CA THR A 166 4.06 8.33 2.96
C THR A 166 4.04 7.36 4.14
N VAL A 167 4.79 7.67 5.19
CA VAL A 167 4.82 6.88 6.43
C VAL A 167 3.44 6.83 7.09
N HIS A 168 2.70 7.95 7.10
CA HIS A 168 1.33 8.00 7.59
C HIS A 168 0.39 7.08 6.80
N THR A 169 0.49 7.09 5.47
CA THR A 169 -0.30 6.20 4.60
C THR A 169 -0.04 4.74 4.94
N LEU A 170 1.23 4.34 5.07
CA LEU A 170 1.59 2.97 5.47
C LEU A 170 1.07 2.61 6.88
N SER A 171 1.21 3.53 7.83
CA SER A 171 0.68 3.38 9.20
C SER A 171 -0.84 3.22 9.22
N LEU A 172 -1.55 4.00 8.42
CA LEU A 172 -3.01 3.93 8.32
C LEU A 172 -3.46 2.61 7.69
N VAL A 173 -2.84 2.17 6.60
CA VAL A 173 -3.12 0.87 5.99
C VAL A 173 -2.87 -0.27 6.98
N HIS A 174 -1.79 -0.18 7.77
CA HIS A 174 -1.54 -1.12 8.87
C HIS A 174 -2.68 -1.12 9.90
N LYS A 175 -3.13 0.05 10.38
CA LYS A 175 -4.24 0.16 11.34
C LYS A 175 -5.55 -0.40 10.77
N LEU A 176 -5.82 -0.14 9.49
CA LEU A 176 -7.03 -0.54 8.78
C LEU A 176 -7.15 -2.06 8.59
N ARG A 177 -6.06 -2.84 8.68
CA ARG A 177 -6.04 -4.29 8.41
C ARG A 177 -7.14 -5.11 9.11
N LYS A 178 -7.57 -4.67 10.29
CA LYS A 178 -8.59 -5.36 11.10
C LYS A 178 -10.02 -5.03 10.67
N SER A 179 -10.26 -3.84 10.11
CA SER A 179 -11.60 -3.35 9.76
C SER A 179 -11.84 -3.19 8.26
N ARG A 180 -10.76 -3.10 7.46
CA ARG A 180 -10.72 -2.93 6.01
C ARG A 180 -9.63 -3.84 5.44
N ARG A 181 -9.95 -5.12 5.26
CA ARG A 181 -8.99 -6.13 4.80
C ARG A 181 -8.52 -5.92 3.35
N ARG A 182 -9.29 -5.18 2.55
CA ARG A 182 -9.01 -4.90 1.13
C ARG A 182 -8.78 -3.40 0.94
N THR A 183 -7.58 -2.96 1.29
CA THR A 183 -7.10 -1.59 1.06
C THR A 183 -5.81 -1.68 0.26
N PHE A 184 -5.82 -1.05 -0.91
CA PHE A 184 -4.69 -0.97 -1.82
C PHE A 184 -4.24 0.48 -1.96
N VAL A 185 -2.94 0.68 -2.06
CA VAL A 185 -2.33 1.97 -2.38
C VAL A 185 -1.65 1.83 -3.72
N ILE A 186 -1.98 2.71 -4.67
CA ILE A 186 -1.49 2.64 -6.04
C ILE A 186 -0.88 3.97 -6.46
N THR A 187 0.23 3.86 -7.17
CA THR A 187 0.93 4.93 -7.89
C THR A 187 1.28 4.38 -9.28
N ASP A 188 1.86 5.21 -10.15
CA ASP A 188 2.28 4.75 -11.48
C ASP A 188 3.29 3.60 -11.42
N ASP A 189 4.15 3.59 -10.40
CA ASP A 189 5.25 2.62 -10.29
C ASP A 189 5.01 1.49 -9.29
N ASN A 190 4.05 1.65 -8.38
CA ASN A 190 3.89 0.74 -7.23
C ASN A 190 2.42 0.45 -6.91
N VAL A 191 2.15 -0.80 -6.54
CA VAL A 191 0.94 -1.22 -5.82
C VAL A 191 1.35 -1.85 -4.50
N ALA A 192 0.78 -1.37 -3.41
CA ALA A 192 1.05 -1.86 -2.06
C ALA A 192 -0.25 -2.20 -1.33
N TRP A 193 -0.22 -3.26 -0.52
CA TRP A 193 -1.27 -3.63 0.42
C TRP A 193 -0.66 -4.40 1.59
N LEU A 194 -1.40 -4.52 2.68
CA LEU A 194 -0.93 -5.23 3.87
C LEU A 194 -1.29 -6.72 3.82
N LEU A 195 -0.32 -7.55 4.17
CA LEU A 195 -0.50 -8.96 4.50
C LEU A 195 -0.55 -9.08 6.03
N ASP A 196 -1.68 -9.50 6.60
CA ASP A 196 -1.83 -9.72 8.05
C ASP A 196 -1.29 -11.12 8.42
N THR A 197 -1.42 -11.54 9.67
CA THR A 197 -1.05 -12.91 10.06
C THR A 197 -1.88 -13.96 9.29
N GLY A 198 -1.21 -14.88 8.61
CA GLY A 198 -1.84 -16.03 7.96
C GLY A 198 -1.13 -16.48 6.69
N GLU A 199 -1.80 -17.35 5.93
CA GLU A 199 -1.32 -17.79 4.62
C GLU A 199 -1.93 -16.92 3.51
N HIS A 200 -1.10 -16.44 2.60
CA HIS A 200 -1.50 -15.55 1.52
C HIS A 200 -1.11 -16.13 0.16
N ARG A 201 -2.05 -16.16 -0.78
CA ARG A 201 -1.79 -16.53 -2.17
C ARG A 201 -2.01 -15.31 -3.05
N ILE A 202 -0.95 -14.83 -3.68
CA ILE A 202 -0.99 -13.64 -4.53
C ILE A 202 -0.86 -14.08 -5.98
N HIS A 203 -1.86 -13.75 -6.80
CA HIS A 203 -1.78 -13.89 -8.24
C HIS A 203 -1.34 -12.56 -8.85
N VAL A 204 -0.19 -12.56 -9.52
CA VAL A 204 0.39 -11.37 -10.16
C VAL A 204 0.17 -11.49 -11.67
N ASP A 205 -0.48 -10.48 -12.24
CA ASP A 205 -0.61 -10.33 -13.68
C ASP A 205 0.61 -9.58 -14.24
N HIS A 206 1.50 -10.29 -14.91
CA HIS A 206 2.73 -9.72 -15.47
C HIS A 206 2.52 -8.87 -16.73
N GLU A 207 1.29 -8.80 -17.28
CA GLU A 207 0.94 -7.82 -18.31
C GLU A 207 0.73 -6.43 -17.69
N LEU A 208 0.34 -6.38 -16.41
CA LEU A 208 0.10 -5.16 -15.66
C LEU A 208 1.28 -4.76 -14.76
N PHE A 209 2.01 -5.74 -14.24
CA PHE A 209 3.06 -5.55 -13.25
C PHE A 209 4.44 -5.98 -13.72
N GLY A 210 5.44 -5.15 -13.41
CA GLY A 210 6.84 -5.53 -13.55
C GLY A 210 7.25 -6.72 -12.66
N PRO A 211 8.47 -7.26 -12.86
CA PRO A 211 8.93 -8.46 -12.14
C PRO A 211 9.37 -8.21 -10.70
N THR A 212 9.41 -6.95 -10.26
CA THR A 212 9.98 -6.55 -8.97
C THR A 212 8.89 -6.45 -7.91
N CYS A 213 9.14 -6.99 -6.73
CA CYS A 213 8.29 -6.84 -5.55
C CYS A 213 9.15 -6.80 -4.27
N GLY A 214 8.57 -6.30 -3.18
CA GLY A 214 9.21 -6.29 -1.86
C GLY A 214 8.22 -6.67 -0.75
N LEU A 215 8.76 -7.19 0.36
CA LEU A 215 8.02 -7.41 1.60
C LEU A 215 8.63 -6.50 2.66
N LEU A 216 7.83 -5.57 3.21
CA LEU A 216 8.28 -4.59 4.19
C LEU A 216 7.64 -4.89 5.56
N PRO A 217 8.43 -5.12 6.63
CA PRO A 217 7.90 -5.35 7.97
C PRO A 217 7.50 -4.01 8.62
N VAL A 218 6.38 -3.43 8.17
CA VAL A 218 5.92 -2.13 8.68
C VAL A 218 5.01 -2.30 9.89
N GLY A 219 5.38 -1.63 11.00
CA GLY A 219 4.55 -1.52 12.20
C GLY A 219 4.48 -2.81 13.02
N ILE A 220 5.52 -3.63 12.96
CA ILE A 220 5.67 -4.89 13.72
C ILE A 220 7.09 -4.99 14.28
N ASP A 221 7.23 -5.61 15.45
CA ASP A 221 8.54 -5.81 16.07
C ASP A 221 9.30 -6.98 15.41
N SER A 222 8.59 -8.03 14.99
CA SER A 222 9.19 -9.17 14.30
C SER A 222 8.15 -9.92 13.46
N THR A 223 8.65 -10.69 12.49
CA THR A 223 7.82 -11.57 11.65
C THR A 223 8.57 -12.84 11.27
N ILE A 224 7.87 -13.96 11.22
CA ILE A 224 8.38 -15.21 10.66
C ILE A 224 7.72 -15.39 9.29
N LEU A 225 8.52 -15.29 8.24
CA LEU A 225 8.03 -15.35 6.86
C LEU A 225 8.57 -16.59 6.15
N THR A 226 7.67 -17.26 5.45
CA THR A 226 8.00 -18.27 4.42
C THR A 226 7.36 -17.83 3.13
N THR A 227 8.09 -17.87 2.03
CA THR A 227 7.55 -17.53 0.71
C THR A 227 7.89 -18.61 -0.33
N THR A 228 7.05 -18.68 -1.35
CA THR A 228 7.26 -19.51 -2.54
C THR A 228 6.88 -18.69 -3.77
N GLY A 229 7.57 -18.89 -4.89
CA GLY A 229 7.31 -18.18 -6.15
C GLY A 229 8.11 -16.90 -6.36
N LEU A 230 8.82 -16.40 -5.34
CA LEU A 230 9.76 -15.27 -5.51
C LEU A 230 11.11 -15.77 -6.07
N ARG A 231 11.83 -14.89 -6.77
CA ARG A 231 13.22 -15.15 -7.17
C ARG A 231 14.11 -15.44 -5.96
N TRP A 232 13.87 -14.72 -4.86
CA TRP A 232 14.52 -14.93 -3.58
C TRP A 232 13.45 -15.29 -2.53
N ASN A 233 13.17 -16.59 -2.42
CA ASN A 233 12.22 -17.07 -1.42
C ASN A 233 12.80 -16.95 -0.01
N LEU A 234 11.98 -16.47 0.93
CA LEU A 234 12.28 -16.46 2.35
C LEU A 234 11.89 -17.82 2.92
N ARG A 235 12.75 -18.36 3.77
CA ARG A 235 12.43 -19.49 4.63
C ARG A 235 12.69 -19.03 6.06
N PRO A 236 11.99 -19.59 7.05
CA PRO A 236 12.40 -19.41 8.43
C PRO A 236 13.87 -19.79 8.49
N ALA A 237 14.67 -19.01 9.23
CA ALA A 237 16.06 -19.38 9.45
C ALA A 237 16.05 -20.82 9.99
N ALA A 238 16.44 -21.78 9.16
CA ALA A 238 16.97 -23.03 9.68
C ALA A 238 18.10 -22.58 10.60
N SER A 239 18.20 -23.10 11.82
CA SER A 239 19.26 -22.71 12.75
C SER A 239 20.57 -22.75 11.98
N LEU A 240 21.08 -21.59 11.58
CA LEU A 240 22.31 -21.54 10.82
C LEU A 240 23.35 -22.05 11.81
N GLU A 241 24.17 -23.01 11.40
CA GLU A 241 25.49 -23.10 12.00
C GLU A 241 26.07 -21.70 11.84
N GLY A 242 26.14 -20.94 12.93
CA GLY A 242 26.18 -19.49 12.86
C GLY A 242 27.29 -18.97 11.94
N LEU A 243 27.02 -17.89 11.23
CA LEU A 243 27.94 -17.28 10.27
C LEU A 243 28.87 -16.32 11.03
N PRO A 244 30.20 -16.54 11.04
CA PRO A 244 31.12 -15.54 11.57
C PRO A 244 30.91 -14.20 10.83
N LEU A 245 30.78 -13.10 11.56
CA LEU A 245 30.56 -11.78 10.98
C LEU A 245 31.71 -11.41 10.02
N SER A 246 32.94 -11.84 10.33
CA SER A 246 34.10 -11.71 9.44
C SER A 246 33.90 -12.35 8.05
N ALA A 247 33.10 -13.41 7.93
CA ALA A 247 32.80 -14.06 6.66
C ALA A 247 31.62 -13.40 5.91
N LEU A 248 30.86 -12.52 6.57
CA LEU A 248 29.70 -11.89 5.96
C LEU A 248 30.09 -11.01 4.76
N ALA A 249 31.25 -10.34 4.82
CA ALA A 249 31.75 -9.51 3.73
C ALA A 249 31.89 -10.31 2.41
N ASP A 250 32.53 -11.48 2.49
CA ASP A 250 32.74 -12.36 1.34
C ASP A 250 31.42 -12.93 0.81
N VAL A 251 30.50 -13.29 1.73
CA VAL A 251 29.17 -13.78 1.37
C VAL A 251 28.38 -12.70 0.62
N LEU A 252 28.41 -11.44 1.08
CA LEU A 252 27.75 -10.33 0.41
C LEU A 252 28.40 -10.04 -0.95
N ALA A 253 29.72 -9.98 -1.04
CA ALA A 253 30.44 -9.75 -2.30
C ALA A 253 30.14 -10.84 -3.34
N ALA A 254 30.13 -12.12 -2.93
CA ALA A 254 29.81 -13.24 -3.81
C ALA A 254 28.37 -13.22 -4.33
N ARG A 255 27.43 -12.64 -3.56
CA ARG A 255 26.02 -12.47 -3.97
C ARG A 255 25.81 -11.31 -4.94
N HIS A 256 26.75 -10.37 -5.02
CA HIS A 256 26.69 -9.20 -5.90
C HIS A 256 27.89 -9.15 -6.86
N PRO A 257 28.07 -10.19 -7.71
CA PRO A 257 29.19 -10.25 -8.65
C PRO A 257 29.12 -9.08 -9.64
N GLY A 258 30.28 -8.56 -10.04
CA GLY A 258 30.38 -7.43 -10.97
C GLY A 258 30.16 -6.05 -10.34
N THR A 259 30.06 -5.97 -9.02
CA THR A 259 30.04 -4.70 -8.26
C THR A 259 31.36 -4.48 -7.53
N ARG A 260 31.64 -3.24 -7.12
CA ARG A 260 32.78 -2.91 -6.21
C ARG A 260 32.44 -3.12 -4.73
N LEU A 261 31.39 -3.90 -4.43
CA LEU A 261 30.90 -4.07 -3.06
C LEU A 261 31.98 -4.66 -2.15
N GLY A 262 32.77 -5.64 -2.63
CA GLY A 262 33.86 -6.23 -1.84
C GLY A 262 34.92 -5.20 -1.42
N GLU A 263 35.27 -4.25 -2.29
CA GLU A 263 36.22 -3.18 -1.97
C GLU A 263 35.69 -2.24 -0.89
N VAL A 264 34.38 -1.91 -0.96
CA VAL A 264 33.72 -1.07 0.05
C VAL A 264 33.65 -1.78 1.39
N LEU A 265 33.24 -3.07 1.40
CA LEU A 265 33.11 -3.85 2.63
C LEU A 265 34.45 -4.08 3.33
N ALA A 266 35.54 -4.22 2.57
CA ALA A 266 36.89 -4.37 3.13
C ALA A 266 37.37 -3.15 3.94
N GLN A 267 36.80 -1.97 3.68
CA GLN A 267 37.11 -0.74 4.39
C GLN A 267 35.99 -0.32 5.38
N SER A 268 34.92 -1.09 5.45
CA SER A 268 33.77 -0.80 6.30
C SER A 268 33.93 -1.41 7.69
N GLN A 269 33.34 -0.75 8.68
CA GLN A 269 33.12 -1.32 10.01
C GLN A 269 31.73 -1.94 10.08
N TRP A 270 31.47 -2.69 11.15
CA TRP A 270 30.21 -3.39 11.35
C TRP A 270 29.59 -2.94 12.68
N ALA A 271 28.26 -2.80 12.68
CA ALA A 271 27.48 -2.77 13.90
C ALA A 271 26.51 -3.94 13.90
N VAL A 272 26.29 -4.53 15.08
CA VAL A 272 25.33 -5.60 15.32
C VAL A 272 24.44 -5.19 16.48
N ASP A 273 23.13 -5.20 16.28
CA ASP A 273 22.13 -4.79 17.27
C ASP A 273 22.44 -3.40 17.87
N GLU A 274 22.67 -2.43 16.98
CA GLU A 274 23.03 -1.03 17.30
C GLU A 274 24.40 -0.84 18.00
N GLU A 275 25.19 -1.90 18.20
CA GLU A 275 26.52 -1.82 18.83
C GLU A 275 27.65 -2.00 17.80
N MET A 276 28.67 -1.13 17.86
CA MET A 276 29.86 -1.23 17.01
C MET A 276 30.69 -2.48 17.36
N VAL A 277 31.09 -3.23 16.34
CA VAL A 277 31.90 -4.45 16.51
C VAL A 277 33.38 -4.13 16.33
N GLU A 278 34.16 -4.30 17.39
CA GLU A 278 35.62 -4.12 17.35
C GLU A 278 36.36 -5.26 16.63
N ASP A 279 35.93 -6.51 16.87
CA ASP A 279 36.54 -7.71 16.29
C ASP A 279 35.48 -8.61 15.63
N PRO A 280 35.23 -8.45 14.31
CA PRO A 280 34.26 -9.24 13.57
C PRO A 280 34.51 -10.75 13.59
N ALA A 281 35.72 -11.23 13.91
CA ALA A 281 36.01 -12.66 14.00
C ALA A 281 35.44 -13.31 15.27
N ARG A 282 35.08 -12.51 16.29
CA ARG A 282 34.48 -13.00 17.54
C ARG A 282 32.96 -13.04 17.52
N VAL A 283 32.34 -12.36 16.57
CA VAL A 283 30.88 -12.30 16.43
C VAL A 283 30.43 -13.40 15.48
N VAL A 284 29.45 -14.20 15.92
CA VAL A 284 28.84 -15.26 15.13
C VAL A 284 27.35 -14.97 15.04
N LEU A 285 26.89 -14.68 13.83
CA LEU A 285 25.50 -14.39 13.50
C LEU A 285 24.71 -15.70 13.46
N LYS A 286 23.70 -15.80 14.31
CA LYS A 286 22.85 -17.00 14.44
C LYS A 286 21.48 -16.81 13.78
N GLY A 287 21.20 -15.60 13.32
CA GLY A 287 19.95 -15.19 12.69
C GLY A 287 19.07 -14.42 13.67
N GLY A 288 18.55 -13.27 13.21
CA GLY A 288 17.73 -12.36 13.99
C GLY A 288 18.43 -11.09 14.42
N GLU A 289 19.76 -11.04 14.32
CA GLU A 289 20.56 -9.85 14.61
C GLU A 289 20.42 -8.79 13.50
N GLU A 290 20.38 -7.51 13.88
CA GLU A 290 20.42 -6.38 12.96
C GLU A 290 21.87 -6.02 12.63
N VAL A 291 22.31 -6.28 11.40
CA VAL A 291 23.68 -6.01 10.97
C VAL A 291 23.72 -4.78 10.07
N ALA A 292 24.43 -3.73 10.51
CA ALA A 292 24.67 -2.54 9.73
C ALA A 292 26.12 -2.46 9.24
N VAL A 293 26.29 -2.08 7.97
CA VAL A 293 27.60 -1.78 7.38
C VAL A 293 27.88 -0.29 7.58
N ILE A 294 28.93 0.03 8.32
CA ILE A 294 29.37 1.39 8.56
C ILE A 294 30.48 1.71 7.56
N CYS A 295 30.10 2.30 6.43
CA CYS A 295 31.05 2.69 5.41
C CYS A 295 32.03 3.75 5.93
N PRO A 296 33.30 3.72 5.52
CA PRO A 296 34.26 4.74 5.90
C PRO A 296 33.79 6.10 5.35
N VAL A 297 33.74 7.11 6.21
CA VAL A 297 33.52 8.49 5.77
C VAL A 297 34.77 8.98 5.03
N SER A 298 34.63 9.40 3.77
CA SER A 298 35.72 9.94 2.99
C SER A 298 36.24 11.23 3.64
N GLY A 299 37.40 11.16 4.29
CA GLY A 299 37.99 12.30 5.00
C GLY A 299 39.23 12.00 5.85
N GLY A 300 39.97 10.92 5.57
CA GLY A 300 41.26 10.59 6.18
C GLY A 300 42.25 10.13 5.13
#